data_AF-A0AAF3F156-F1
#
_entry.id   AF-A0AAF3F156-F1
#
_cell.length_a   1.000
_cell.length_b   1.000
_cell.length_c   1.000
_cell.angle_alpha   90.00
_cell.angle_beta   90.00
_cell.angle_gamma   90.00
#
_symmetry.space_group_name_H-M   'P 1'
#
loop_
_entity.id
_entity.type
_entity.pdbx_description
1 polymer ?
#
loop_
_entity_poly.entity_id
_entity_poly.type
_entity_poly.pdbx_seq_one_letter_code
_entity_poly.pdbx_strand_id
1 'polypeptide(L)'
;MITGWKNSRHPIPTFTPRLPPRHCCGLALVVALFCLFYLFFTQNDSTETENSQPYHLPPRLPVLREVLKSDEWESDEGESVFKKNETKDVEVEAKKLLTSFAKTKLTKSTPMSGPMSGLKSESEANCSLKFLFADFHASKYGGGVGNFMFEWISFLGIAKTVNRIPALHVRNDMVALMLKWQKRFPNILDTTSIKLLRSEVDVEFPYSGCCRYKSPKKIYKKYANATNVFSRMVYMQSYFYFNTAFTRDELVDLLRFHDDDKKVARLELVEAKYNINSTHNVCVHIRRGDFVRSTLHQHSTEEFTAESIRFGVEYAKTQTNRTVTAVLLGNDLPWEKKLIQTLGDLPYPVLAAKQNPDHWPPHIDWIFAQIYCDTVILTASASTYGWWLGYLSRGDQVLYNAIYSKKNGVEREMDEEKFWPKHWQKIHQDAQTKKISIVKTTTMRTMRTTTTTTTTTKPKPKPKKRA
;
A
#
# COMPACT_ATOMS: atom_id res chain seq x y z
N MET A 1 -29.30 0.37 75.16
CA MET A 1 -29.82 1.65 75.69
C MET A 1 -30.44 2.38 74.50
N ILE A 2 -31.78 2.56 74.38
CA ILE A 2 -32.66 3.46 75.17
C ILE A 2 -32.16 4.92 75.02
N THR A 3 -32.84 5.95 74.48
CA THR A 3 -34.17 6.22 73.81
C THR A 3 -34.02 7.57 73.01
N GLY A 4 -34.96 8.15 72.23
CA GLY A 4 -36.36 7.88 71.83
C GLY A 4 -37.15 9.20 71.53
N TRP A 5 -38.32 9.14 70.84
CA TRP A 5 -39.28 10.26 70.58
C TRP A 5 -38.83 11.41 69.62
N LYS A 6 -39.68 12.19 68.90
CA LYS A 6 -41.16 12.19 68.64
C LYS A 6 -41.53 12.96 67.33
N ASN A 7 -42.78 12.83 66.89
CA ASN A 7 -43.44 13.46 65.71
C ASN A 7 -43.42 15.00 65.64
N SER A 8 -43.49 15.61 64.43
CA SER A 8 -44.77 16.06 63.81
C SER A 8 -44.70 17.11 62.65
N ARG A 9 -45.59 16.91 61.65
CA ARG A 9 -46.32 17.86 60.75
C ARG A 9 -45.59 18.90 59.84
N HIS A 10 -46.06 18.92 58.58
CA HIS A 10 -45.82 19.91 57.51
C HIS A 10 -46.29 21.35 57.87
N PRO A 11 -45.85 22.41 57.15
CA PRO A 11 -46.46 22.77 55.85
C PRO A 11 -45.50 23.17 54.72
N ILE A 12 -46.09 23.28 53.53
CA ILE A 12 -45.51 23.63 52.21
C ILE A 12 -45.11 25.11 52.11
N PRO A 13 -44.02 25.45 51.41
CA PRO A 13 -43.86 26.76 50.77
C PRO A 13 -43.88 26.66 49.22
N THR A 14 -44.70 27.51 48.62
CA THR A 14 -44.85 27.69 47.16
C THR A 14 -43.62 28.32 46.51
N PHE A 15 -43.09 27.72 45.44
CA PHE A 15 -42.04 28.32 44.61
C PHE A 15 -42.60 28.93 43.32
N THR A 16 -42.54 30.25 43.21
CA THR A 16 -42.71 30.97 41.94
C THR A 16 -41.38 31.02 41.17
N PRO A 17 -41.32 30.62 39.89
CA PRO A 17 -40.08 30.67 39.12
C PRO A 17 -39.77 32.09 38.63
N ARG A 18 -38.58 32.62 38.96
CA ARG A 18 -37.99 33.78 38.27
C ARG A 18 -36.94 33.29 37.27
N LEU A 19 -37.08 33.71 36.03
CA LEU A 19 -36.10 33.52 34.95
C LEU A 19 -34.87 34.42 35.17
N PRO A 20 -33.67 33.93 34.86
CA PRO A 20 -32.60 34.72 34.24
C PRO A 20 -32.28 34.23 32.82
N PRO A 21 -31.55 35.02 32.01
CA PRO A 21 -31.76 35.03 30.56
C PRO A 21 -30.93 34.03 29.75
N ARG A 22 -31.38 33.86 28.50
CA ARG A 22 -30.76 33.09 27.42
C ARG A 22 -29.36 33.65 27.07
N HIS A 23 -28.40 32.75 26.85
CA HIS A 23 -27.38 32.94 25.83
C HIS A 23 -27.23 31.67 24.98
N CYS A 24 -27.98 31.62 23.88
CA CYS A 24 -27.76 30.67 22.80
C CYS A 24 -26.93 31.33 21.70
N CYS A 25 -25.68 30.89 21.54
CA CYS A 25 -24.92 31.02 20.31
C CYS A 25 -24.34 29.63 19.98
N GLY A 26 -24.48 29.06 18.79
CA GLY A 26 -25.21 29.53 17.61
C GLY A 26 -25.14 28.46 16.51
N LEU A 27 -25.98 27.43 16.59
CA LEU A 27 -25.97 26.29 15.67
C LEU A 27 -26.77 26.56 14.37
N ALA A 28 -26.44 27.65 13.66
CA ALA A 28 -27.15 28.07 12.45
C ALA A 28 -26.28 28.95 11.51
N LEU A 29 -25.06 28.53 11.16
CA LEU A 29 -24.20 29.30 10.23
C LEU A 29 -23.45 28.46 9.19
N VAL A 30 -23.93 27.26 8.85
CA VAL A 30 -23.28 26.36 7.86
C VAL A 30 -24.04 26.27 6.53
N VAL A 31 -25.33 26.61 6.50
CA VAL A 31 -26.16 26.56 5.27
C VAL A 31 -26.13 27.88 4.48
N ALA A 32 -26.08 29.04 5.16
CA ALA A 32 -26.14 30.35 4.51
C ALA A 32 -24.88 30.73 3.69
N LEU A 33 -23.71 30.19 4.04
CA LEU A 33 -22.45 30.50 3.35
C LEU A 33 -22.30 29.81 1.98
N PHE A 34 -23.13 28.81 1.66
CA PHE A 34 -23.07 28.12 0.36
C PHE A 34 -23.87 28.83 -0.75
N CYS A 35 -24.89 29.63 -0.42
CA CYS A 35 -25.68 30.34 -1.42
C CYS A 35 -25.04 31.66 -1.89
N LEU A 36 -24.27 32.33 -1.02
CA LEU A 36 -23.62 33.62 -1.34
C LEU A 36 -22.41 33.51 -2.28
N PHE A 37 -21.78 32.33 -2.37
CA PHE A 37 -20.65 32.12 -3.28
C PHE A 37 -21.06 31.85 -4.75
N TYR A 38 -22.33 31.54 -5.01
CA TYR A 38 -22.81 31.18 -6.35
C TYR A 38 -23.21 32.39 -7.21
N LEU A 39 -23.33 33.58 -6.62
CA LEU A 39 -23.76 34.82 -7.30
C LEU A 39 -22.61 35.75 -7.71
N PHE A 40 -21.36 35.42 -7.38
CA PHE A 40 -20.19 36.30 -7.61
C PHE A 40 -19.23 35.86 -8.74
N PHE A 41 -19.55 34.78 -9.47
CA PHE A 41 -18.66 34.21 -10.50
C PHE A 41 -19.33 33.90 -11.85
N THR A 42 -20.47 34.52 -12.16
CA THR A 42 -21.11 34.45 -13.48
C THR A 42 -21.36 35.83 -14.09
N GLN A 43 -20.33 36.67 -14.13
CA GLN A 43 -20.27 37.85 -15.01
C GLN A 43 -18.84 38.37 -15.16
N ASN A 44 -18.18 37.98 -16.24
CA ASN A 44 -17.53 38.87 -17.21
C ASN A 44 -16.76 38.06 -18.26
N ASP A 45 -17.14 38.25 -19.52
CA ASP A 45 -16.34 37.87 -20.69
C ASP A 45 -15.46 39.04 -21.13
N SER A 46 -14.45 38.69 -21.95
CA SER A 46 -13.63 39.53 -22.83
C SER A 46 -12.92 40.80 -22.30
N THR A 47 -11.58 40.77 -22.35
CA THR A 47 -10.78 41.59 -23.31
C THR A 47 -9.29 41.20 -23.28
N GLU A 48 -8.58 41.48 -24.37
CA GLU A 48 -7.15 41.15 -24.59
C GLU A 48 -6.21 42.16 -23.93
N THR A 49 -4.97 41.77 -23.61
CA THR A 49 -3.72 42.45 -24.07
C THR A 49 -2.43 41.77 -23.57
N GLU A 50 -1.30 42.13 -24.17
CA GLU A 50 0.01 41.47 -24.08
C GLU A 50 0.85 41.78 -22.82
N ASN A 51 2.00 41.10 -22.74
CA ASN A 51 3.25 41.43 -22.03
C ASN A 51 3.35 41.20 -20.50
N SER A 52 4.07 40.13 -20.12
CA SER A 52 5.27 40.26 -19.28
C SER A 52 6.11 38.96 -19.24
N GLN A 53 7.40 39.09 -18.93
CA GLN A 53 8.44 38.05 -19.03
C GLN A 53 8.49 37.08 -17.82
N PRO A 54 9.13 35.89 -17.97
CA PRO A 54 9.03 34.80 -17.00
C PRO A 54 10.05 34.88 -15.85
N TYR A 55 9.66 34.37 -14.68
CA TYR A 55 10.59 34.13 -13.56
C TYR A 55 11.38 32.83 -13.73
N HIS A 56 12.65 32.85 -13.29
CA HIS A 56 13.63 31.80 -13.53
C HIS A 56 13.37 30.47 -12.78
N LEU A 57 13.55 29.36 -13.49
CA LEU A 57 13.83 28.04 -12.91
C LEU A 57 15.36 27.78 -12.93
N PRO A 58 15.95 27.15 -11.89
CA PRO A 58 17.33 26.70 -11.92
C PRO A 58 17.54 25.49 -12.87
N PRO A 59 18.78 25.24 -13.33
CA PRO A 59 19.03 24.51 -14.58
C PRO A 59 18.96 22.98 -14.51
N ARG A 60 18.75 22.38 -15.69
CA ARG A 60 18.65 20.94 -15.96
C ARG A 60 19.95 20.19 -15.69
N LEU A 61 19.84 18.95 -15.20
CA LEU A 61 20.77 17.87 -15.55
C LEU A 61 20.25 17.15 -16.81
N PRO A 62 21.07 16.96 -17.86
CA PRO A 62 20.66 16.24 -19.06
C PRO A 62 21.00 14.74 -18.95
N VAL A 63 20.08 13.89 -19.40
CA VAL A 63 20.23 12.60 -20.14
C VAL A 63 18.90 11.86 -20.00
N LEU A 64 18.05 11.99 -21.03
CA LEU A 64 16.96 11.07 -21.40
C LEU A 64 16.26 11.61 -22.66
N ARG A 65 16.92 11.44 -23.80
CA ARG A 65 16.31 11.35 -25.13
C ARG A 65 16.98 10.19 -25.85
N GLU A 66 16.17 9.43 -26.58
CA GLU A 66 16.43 8.10 -27.16
C GLU A 66 16.13 6.89 -26.25
N VAL A 67 14.84 6.61 -26.05
CA VAL A 67 14.17 5.36 -26.49
C VAL A 67 12.68 5.69 -26.64
N LEU A 68 12.24 6.12 -27.83
CA LEU A 68 10.82 6.16 -28.22
C LEU A 68 10.72 5.81 -29.70
N LYS A 69 10.64 4.50 -29.98
CA LYS A 69 10.16 3.84 -31.20
C LYS A 69 10.42 2.33 -31.10
N SER A 70 9.43 1.61 -30.59
CA SER A 70 9.15 0.20 -30.92
C SER A 70 7.82 -0.14 -30.29
N ASP A 71 6.79 -0.23 -31.15
CA ASP A 71 5.44 -0.59 -30.76
C ASP A 71 5.35 -2.04 -30.26
N GLU A 72 4.12 -2.41 -29.88
CA GLU A 72 3.60 -3.72 -29.48
C GLU A 72 3.52 -4.01 -27.96
N TRP A 73 2.25 -3.99 -27.52
CA TRP A 73 1.67 -4.56 -26.30
C TRP A 73 1.96 -3.89 -24.95
N GLU A 74 1.70 -2.58 -24.90
CA GLU A 74 0.87 -2.03 -23.82
C GLU A 74 -0.59 -1.96 -24.32
N SER A 75 -1.50 -2.64 -23.63
CA SER A 75 -2.95 -2.45 -23.73
C SER A 75 -3.57 -2.85 -22.39
N ASP A 76 -4.01 -1.97 -21.50
CA ASP A 76 -4.04 -0.49 -21.53
C ASP A 76 -4.80 0.19 -22.68
N GLU A 77 -5.74 -0.54 -23.32
CA GLU A 77 -7.02 0.07 -23.69
C GLU A 77 -8.06 -0.18 -22.59
N GLY A 78 -7.69 0.24 -21.38
CA GLY A 78 -8.52 0.16 -20.18
C GLY A 78 -8.43 1.37 -19.26
N GLU A 79 -7.41 2.23 -19.39
CA GLU A 79 -7.28 3.39 -18.49
C GLU A 79 -6.48 4.62 -19.00
N SER A 80 -6.37 4.85 -20.32
CA SER A 80 -5.75 6.09 -20.85
C SER A 80 -6.60 6.87 -21.87
N VAL A 81 -7.79 7.33 -21.46
CA VAL A 81 -8.52 8.41 -22.17
C VAL A 81 -8.89 9.53 -21.20
N PHE A 82 -7.90 10.23 -20.66
CA PHE A 82 -8.13 11.57 -20.08
C PHE A 82 -8.42 12.59 -21.19
N LYS A 83 -9.62 12.48 -21.80
CA LYS A 83 -10.19 13.57 -22.59
C LYS A 83 -10.56 14.70 -21.63
N LYS A 84 -10.20 15.92 -22.01
CA LYS A 84 -10.39 17.18 -21.26
C LYS A 84 -11.85 17.52 -20.88
N ASN A 85 -12.80 16.67 -21.26
CA ASN A 85 -14.24 16.79 -21.00
C ASN A 85 -14.74 15.90 -19.85
N GLU A 86 -14.09 14.77 -19.54
CA GLU A 86 -14.53 13.86 -18.46
C GLU A 86 -14.27 14.40 -17.05
N THR A 87 -13.34 15.35 -16.89
CA THR A 87 -13.07 16.00 -15.59
C THR A 87 -14.30 16.70 -15.01
N LYS A 88 -15.24 17.17 -15.85
CA LYS A 88 -16.52 17.71 -15.37
C LYS A 88 -17.43 16.63 -14.79
N ASP A 89 -17.52 15.48 -15.44
CA ASP A 89 -18.37 14.38 -14.98
C ASP A 89 -17.79 13.72 -13.72
N VAL A 90 -16.47 13.58 -13.62
CA VAL A 90 -15.79 13.14 -12.39
C VAL A 90 -16.03 14.12 -11.23
N GLU A 91 -15.98 15.43 -11.46
CA GLU A 91 -16.26 16.43 -10.42
C GLU A 91 -17.73 16.42 -9.98
N VAL A 92 -18.66 16.23 -10.93
CA VAL A 92 -20.11 16.06 -10.65
C VAL A 92 -20.37 14.78 -9.86
N GLU A 93 -19.75 13.66 -10.22
CA GLU A 93 -19.94 12.39 -9.53
C GLU A 93 -19.30 12.40 -8.14
N ALA A 94 -18.13 13.03 -7.97
CA ALA A 94 -17.52 13.29 -6.67
C ALA A 94 -18.43 14.18 -5.79
N LYS A 95 -19.06 15.23 -6.35
CA LYS A 95 -20.04 16.06 -5.63
C LYS A 95 -21.28 15.26 -5.20
N LYS A 96 -21.82 14.38 -6.07
CA LYS A 96 -22.94 13.48 -5.71
C LYS A 96 -22.55 12.51 -4.58
N LEU A 97 -21.37 11.90 -4.67
CA LEU A 97 -20.85 10.94 -3.68
C LEU A 97 -20.55 11.62 -2.34
N LEU A 98 -19.94 12.81 -2.33
CA LEU A 98 -19.77 13.61 -1.09
C LEU A 98 -21.12 13.95 -0.44
N THR A 99 -22.14 14.23 -1.26
CA THR A 99 -23.51 14.52 -0.79
C THR A 99 -24.20 13.28 -0.23
N SER A 100 -23.99 12.09 -0.79
CA SER A 100 -24.54 10.84 -0.24
C SER A 100 -23.82 10.43 1.06
N PHE A 101 -22.49 10.54 1.11
CA PHE A 101 -21.70 10.22 2.29
C PHE A 101 -22.09 11.07 3.51
N ALA A 102 -22.39 12.35 3.30
CA ALA A 102 -22.90 13.25 4.33
C ALA A 102 -24.27 12.80 4.89
N LYS A 103 -25.17 12.27 4.04
CA LYS A 103 -26.48 11.74 4.45
C LYS A 103 -26.35 10.44 5.25
N THR A 104 -25.52 9.50 4.78
CA THR A 104 -25.37 8.18 5.43
C THR A 104 -24.73 8.25 6.82
N LYS A 105 -23.90 9.28 7.09
CA LYS A 105 -23.33 9.49 8.43
C LYS A 105 -24.27 10.20 9.42
N LEU A 106 -25.33 10.87 8.94
CA LEU A 106 -26.30 11.54 9.82
C LEU A 106 -27.36 10.60 10.40
N THR A 107 -27.60 9.44 9.77
CA THR A 107 -28.69 8.52 10.15
C THR A 107 -28.30 7.44 11.16
N LYS A 108 -27.05 7.40 11.62
CA LYS A 108 -26.56 6.47 12.67
C LYS A 108 -26.05 7.21 13.91
N SER A 109 -26.98 7.83 14.65
CA SER A 109 -26.76 8.17 16.06
C SER A 109 -28.05 8.04 16.85
N THR A 110 -28.15 6.98 17.65
CA THR A 110 -29.21 6.79 18.65
C THR A 110 -28.62 7.15 20.02
N PRO A 111 -29.25 8.04 20.80
CA PRO A 111 -28.69 8.48 22.07
C PRO A 111 -29.01 7.47 23.20
N MET A 112 -27.99 7.03 23.93
CA MET A 112 -28.18 6.39 25.24
C MET A 112 -27.94 7.38 26.37
N SER A 113 -28.81 7.32 27.37
CA SER A 113 -28.79 8.15 28.58
C SER A 113 -28.21 7.39 29.78
N GLY A 114 -27.49 8.10 30.65
CA GLY A 114 -26.95 7.57 31.90
C GLY A 114 -25.96 8.55 32.56
N PRO A 115 -26.05 8.84 33.86
CA PRO A 115 -25.27 9.92 34.48
C PRO A 115 -23.88 9.46 34.94
N MET A 116 -22.87 10.32 34.77
CA MET A 116 -21.58 10.19 35.45
C MET A 116 -21.34 11.38 36.39
N SER A 117 -21.15 11.07 37.67
CA SER A 117 -20.68 11.99 38.71
C SER A 117 -19.22 11.74 39.01
N GLY A 118 -18.38 12.79 39.12
CA GLY A 118 -17.02 12.65 39.67
C GLY A 118 -15.94 13.41 38.91
N LEU A 119 -16.03 14.74 38.83
CA LEU A 119 -14.94 15.59 38.35
C LEU A 119 -13.91 15.83 39.47
N LYS A 120 -12.69 15.35 39.28
CA LYS A 120 -11.48 16.00 39.79
C LYS A 120 -10.66 16.46 38.58
N SER A 121 -10.19 17.71 38.64
CA SER A 121 -9.51 18.36 37.53
C SER A 121 -8.08 17.84 37.35
N GLU A 122 -7.86 17.02 36.33
CA GLU A 122 -6.55 16.94 35.69
C GLU A 122 -6.51 17.92 34.50
N SER A 123 -5.34 18.50 34.27
CA SER A 123 -5.11 19.59 33.32
C SER A 123 -5.62 19.27 31.91
N GLU A 124 -6.27 20.25 31.27
CA GLU A 124 -6.70 20.18 29.87
C GLU A 124 -5.48 19.97 28.94
N ALA A 125 -5.15 18.71 28.67
CA ALA A 125 -4.33 18.37 27.53
C ALA A 125 -5.05 18.86 26.27
N ASN A 126 -4.44 19.82 25.56
CA ASN A 126 -4.99 20.42 24.35
C ASN A 126 -5.17 19.36 23.25
N CYS A 127 -6.33 18.69 23.27
CA CYS A 127 -6.62 17.46 22.54
C CYS A 127 -7.01 17.73 21.08
N SER A 128 -6.29 18.64 20.44
CA SER A 128 -6.44 18.97 19.02
C SER A 128 -6.19 17.71 18.16
N LEU A 129 -7.20 17.33 17.38
CA LEU A 129 -7.11 16.18 16.47
C LEU A 129 -6.03 16.43 15.42
N LYS A 130 -5.03 15.55 15.37
CA LYS A 130 -3.91 15.66 14.44
C LYS A 130 -4.14 14.79 13.21
N PHE A 131 -4.02 15.37 12.03
CA PHE A 131 -4.25 14.72 10.74
C PHE A 131 -2.94 14.52 9.98
N LEU A 132 -2.88 13.48 9.16
CA LEU A 132 -1.85 13.24 8.15
C LEU A 132 -2.52 13.15 6.78
N PHE A 133 -2.08 13.99 5.85
CA PHE A 133 -2.46 13.99 4.45
C PHE A 133 -1.28 13.54 3.60
N ALA A 134 -1.54 13.02 2.40
CA ALA A 134 -0.51 12.59 1.47
C ALA A 134 -0.92 12.77 0.00
N ASP A 135 0.08 12.84 -0.87
CA ASP A 135 -0.01 12.41 -2.27
C ASP A 135 0.82 11.14 -2.48
N PHE A 136 0.53 10.44 -3.57
CA PHE A 136 1.08 9.14 -3.93
C PHE A 136 1.72 9.23 -5.32
N HIS A 137 2.96 8.74 -5.44
CA HIS A 137 3.67 8.77 -6.71
C HIS A 137 3.05 7.78 -7.71
N ALA A 138 2.63 6.60 -7.26
CA ALA A 138 1.99 5.60 -8.11
C ALA A 138 0.70 6.12 -8.75
N SER A 139 -0.17 6.81 -8.00
CA SER A 139 -1.40 7.36 -8.58
C SER A 139 -1.15 8.47 -9.60
N LYS A 140 -0.10 9.27 -9.40
CA LYS A 140 0.19 10.46 -10.21
C LYS A 140 0.97 10.14 -11.49
N TYR A 141 1.75 9.07 -11.50
CA TYR A 141 2.68 8.73 -12.58
C TYR A 141 2.45 7.34 -13.20
N GLY A 142 1.22 6.80 -13.12
CA GLY A 142 0.84 5.56 -13.81
C GLY A 142 1.41 4.28 -13.18
N GLY A 143 1.64 4.27 -11.86
CA GLY A 143 2.09 3.08 -11.15
C GLY A 143 0.96 2.06 -10.96
N GLY A 144 1.18 0.84 -11.44
CA GLY A 144 0.21 -0.25 -11.30
C GLY A 144 -0.18 -0.59 -9.85
N VAL A 145 -1.30 -1.29 -9.68
CA VAL A 145 -2.00 -1.50 -8.39
C VAL A 145 -1.11 -1.96 -7.24
N GLY A 146 -0.09 -2.79 -7.47
CA GLY A 146 0.84 -3.21 -6.42
C GLY A 146 1.67 -2.07 -5.82
N ASN A 147 2.08 -1.09 -6.62
CA ASN A 147 2.79 0.10 -6.15
C ASN A 147 1.85 1.00 -5.35
N PHE A 148 0.63 1.19 -5.87
CA PHE A 148 -0.40 2.00 -5.22
C PHE A 148 -0.83 1.43 -3.85
N MET A 149 -1.01 0.11 -3.74
CA MET A 149 -1.29 -0.55 -2.45
C MET A 149 -0.14 -0.37 -1.44
N PHE A 150 1.12 -0.39 -1.88
CA PHE A 150 2.25 -0.10 -1.01
C PHE A 150 2.21 1.33 -0.44
N GLU A 151 1.94 2.33 -1.28
CA GLU A 151 1.82 3.73 -0.85
C GLU A 151 0.62 3.93 0.07
N TRP A 152 -0.54 3.37 -0.28
CA TRP A 152 -1.77 3.47 0.52
C TRP A 152 -1.66 2.84 1.90
N ILE A 153 -1.26 1.57 1.97
CA ILE A 153 -1.17 0.85 3.25
C ILE A 153 -0.02 1.41 4.10
N SER A 154 1.08 1.85 3.49
CA SER A 154 2.13 2.56 4.21
C SER A 154 1.65 3.91 4.76
N PHE A 155 0.84 4.67 4.03
CA PHE A 155 0.24 5.91 4.52
C PHE A 155 -0.60 5.67 5.79
N LEU A 156 -1.47 4.66 5.79
CA LEU A 156 -2.27 4.28 6.96
C LEU A 156 -1.39 3.81 8.13
N GLY A 157 -0.38 2.98 7.84
CA GLY A 157 0.57 2.48 8.84
C GLY A 157 1.43 3.57 9.46
N ILE A 158 1.89 4.52 8.64
CA ILE A 158 2.60 5.74 9.06
C ILE A 158 1.69 6.57 9.96
N ALA A 159 0.43 6.83 9.56
CA ALA A 159 -0.53 7.62 10.33
C ALA A 159 -0.73 7.05 11.75
N LYS A 160 -1.02 5.74 11.85
CA LYS A 160 -1.14 5.01 13.12
C LYS A 160 0.17 5.04 13.92
N THR A 161 1.33 4.88 13.26
CA THR A 161 2.67 4.92 13.87
C THR A 161 3.03 6.29 14.50
N VAL A 162 2.49 7.39 13.97
CA VAL A 162 2.77 8.77 14.44
C VAL A 162 1.60 9.42 15.16
N ASN A 163 0.59 8.62 15.57
CA ASN A 163 -0.62 9.06 16.27
C ASN A 163 -1.38 10.18 15.55
N ARG A 164 -1.60 10.00 14.23
CA ARG A 164 -2.38 10.90 13.38
C ARG A 164 -3.53 10.16 12.71
N ILE A 165 -4.63 10.87 12.48
CA ILE A 165 -5.76 10.37 11.69
C ILE A 165 -5.39 10.53 10.20
N PRO A 166 -5.38 9.45 9.39
CA PRO A 166 -5.15 9.56 7.96
C PRO A 166 -6.33 10.30 7.30
N ALA A 167 -6.01 11.26 6.44
CA ALA A 167 -7.00 12.06 5.75
C ALA A 167 -6.66 12.35 4.28
N LEU A 168 -7.70 12.41 3.45
CA LEU A 168 -7.63 12.81 2.05
C LEU A 168 -8.10 14.25 1.87
N HIS A 169 -7.41 15.00 1.03
CA HIS A 169 -7.83 16.36 0.67
C HIS A 169 -8.93 16.31 -0.40
N VAL A 170 -10.09 16.92 -0.13
CA VAL A 170 -11.21 17.06 -1.10
C VAL A 170 -10.82 17.63 -2.48
N ARG A 171 -9.77 18.45 -2.58
CA ARG A 171 -9.30 19.06 -3.85
C ARG A 171 -8.27 18.22 -4.60
N ASN A 172 -7.96 17.02 -4.12
CA ASN A 172 -6.99 16.12 -4.73
C ASN A 172 -7.73 14.97 -5.42
N ASP A 173 -7.35 14.68 -6.67
CA ASP A 173 -7.86 13.56 -7.49
C ASP A 173 -7.79 12.21 -6.78
N MET A 174 -6.92 12.10 -5.77
CA MET A 174 -6.90 11.01 -4.80
C MET A 174 -8.26 10.63 -4.22
N VAL A 175 -9.19 11.57 -3.98
CA VAL A 175 -10.53 11.21 -3.48
C VAL A 175 -11.31 10.42 -4.53
N ALA A 176 -11.28 10.85 -5.80
CA ALA A 176 -11.93 10.13 -6.90
C ALA A 176 -11.29 8.75 -7.13
N LEU A 177 -9.96 8.67 -7.11
CA LEU A 177 -9.23 7.40 -7.22
C LEU A 177 -9.57 6.43 -6.07
N MET A 178 -9.62 6.90 -4.83
CA MET A 178 -9.97 6.05 -3.69
C MET A 178 -11.43 5.58 -3.74
N LEU A 179 -12.37 6.41 -4.20
CA LEU A 179 -13.76 6.02 -4.41
C LEU A 179 -13.90 4.97 -5.53
N LYS A 180 -13.04 5.02 -6.56
CA LYS A 180 -12.94 3.97 -7.59
C LYS A 180 -12.42 2.65 -6.98
N TRP A 181 -11.35 2.71 -6.18
CA TRP A 181 -10.84 1.52 -5.47
C TRP A 181 -11.83 0.96 -4.46
N GLN A 182 -12.65 1.78 -3.81
CA GLN A 182 -13.68 1.33 -2.87
C GLN A 182 -14.71 0.39 -3.53
N LYS A 183 -14.99 0.53 -4.83
CA LYS A 183 -15.86 -0.40 -5.57
C LYS A 183 -15.29 -1.83 -5.63
N ARG A 184 -13.96 -1.98 -5.52
CA ARG A 184 -13.23 -3.26 -5.53
C ARG A 184 -12.90 -3.75 -4.12
N PHE A 185 -12.56 -2.80 -3.24
CA PHE A 185 -12.17 -3.00 -1.85
C PHE A 185 -13.10 -2.20 -0.92
N PRO A 186 -14.29 -2.69 -0.53
CA PRO A 186 -15.31 -1.89 0.15
C PRO A 186 -14.84 -1.18 1.43
N ASN A 187 -13.93 -1.84 2.17
CA ASN A 187 -13.42 -1.39 3.46
C ASN A 187 -12.22 -0.41 3.34
N ILE A 188 -11.66 -0.19 2.14
CA ILE A 188 -10.36 0.47 1.96
C ILE A 188 -10.28 1.90 2.52
N LEU A 189 -11.43 2.56 2.70
CA LEU A 189 -11.57 3.92 3.23
C LEU A 189 -12.04 3.98 4.70
N ASP A 190 -12.33 2.86 5.36
CA ASP A 190 -13.00 2.83 6.68
C ASP A 190 -12.23 3.57 7.78
N THR A 191 -10.90 3.52 7.73
CA THR A 191 -10.01 4.22 8.68
C THR A 191 -9.70 5.67 8.30
N THR A 192 -10.17 6.15 7.14
CA THR A 192 -9.74 7.41 6.52
C THR A 192 -10.79 8.52 6.64
N SER A 193 -10.34 9.73 6.96
CA SER A 193 -11.18 10.94 6.89
C SER A 193 -11.08 11.63 5.52
N ILE A 194 -12.19 12.16 4.99
CA ILE A 194 -12.14 13.11 3.85
C ILE A 194 -12.31 14.53 4.42
N LYS A 195 -11.38 15.45 4.11
CA LYS A 195 -11.37 16.80 4.69
C LYS A 195 -10.98 17.89 3.68
N LEU A 196 -11.53 19.08 3.89
CA LEU A 196 -11.07 20.31 3.27
C LEU A 196 -9.97 20.92 4.14
N LEU A 197 -8.76 20.99 3.59
CA LEU A 197 -7.62 21.65 4.23
C LEU A 197 -7.72 23.17 4.12
N ARG A 198 -7.47 23.85 5.24
CA ARG A 198 -7.30 25.31 5.32
C ARG A 198 -5.83 25.72 5.40
N SER A 199 -5.04 24.93 6.12
CA SER A 199 -3.59 25.08 6.27
C SER A 199 -2.96 23.75 6.69
N GLU A 200 -1.72 23.52 6.26
CA GLU A 200 -0.92 22.34 6.56
C GLU A 200 0.57 22.68 6.61
N VAL A 201 1.36 21.79 7.17
CA VAL A 201 2.83 21.86 7.15
C VAL A 201 3.38 20.74 6.29
N ASP A 202 4.15 21.09 5.27
CA ASP A 202 4.83 20.14 4.39
C ASP A 202 5.88 19.32 5.17
N VAL A 203 5.75 17.99 5.05
CA VAL A 203 6.65 16.99 5.58
C VAL A 203 7.57 16.55 4.46
N GLU A 204 8.82 16.97 4.57
CA GLU A 204 9.91 16.44 3.77
C GLU A 204 10.18 14.99 4.19
N PHE A 205 9.62 14.04 3.45
CA PHE A 205 9.93 12.62 3.58
C PHE A 205 11.15 12.29 2.69
N PRO A 206 12.29 11.88 3.26
CA PRO A 206 13.53 11.76 2.50
C PRO A 206 13.51 10.54 1.55
N TYR A 207 13.54 10.80 0.25
CA TYR A 207 13.73 9.78 -0.78
C TYR A 207 15.11 9.13 -0.68
N SER A 208 15.20 7.82 -0.92
CA SER A 208 16.50 7.12 -0.97
C SER A 208 16.48 5.83 -1.82
N GLY A 209 15.68 5.83 -2.89
CA GLY A 209 15.33 4.64 -3.67
C GLY A 209 13.94 4.11 -3.32
N CYS A 210 13.39 3.24 -4.18
CA CYS A 210 12.03 2.71 -4.08
C CYS A 210 11.67 2.07 -2.73
N CYS A 211 12.65 1.41 -2.12
CA CYS A 211 12.40 0.25 -1.29
C CYS A 211 13.26 0.27 -0.01
N ARG A 212 13.59 1.47 0.47
CA ARG A 212 14.31 1.71 1.73
C ARG A 212 13.41 2.31 2.81
N TYR A 213 13.31 1.62 3.95
CA TYR A 213 12.58 2.11 5.12
C TYR A 213 13.24 3.34 5.75
N LYS A 214 12.43 4.36 6.08
CA LYS A 214 12.81 5.49 6.93
C LYS A 214 11.85 5.60 8.10
N SER A 215 12.37 5.60 9.32
CA SER A 215 11.54 5.63 10.53
C SER A 215 10.59 6.84 10.56
N PRO A 216 9.26 6.63 10.51
CA PRO A 216 8.30 7.74 10.54
C PRO A 216 8.36 8.49 11.86
N LYS A 217 8.50 7.79 13.00
CA LYS A 217 8.67 8.40 14.32
C LYS A 217 9.84 9.40 14.38
N LYS A 218 10.93 9.18 13.63
CA LYS A 218 12.06 10.14 13.55
C LYS A 218 11.71 11.36 12.68
N ILE A 219 11.13 11.14 11.49
CA ILE A 219 10.76 12.20 10.53
C ILE A 219 9.69 13.13 11.15
N TYR A 220 8.64 12.56 11.74
CA TYR A 220 7.48 13.28 12.24
C TYR A 220 7.71 13.96 13.60
N LYS A 221 8.84 13.68 14.30
CA LYS A 221 9.17 14.33 15.58
C LYS A 221 9.25 15.86 15.47
N LYS A 222 9.83 16.39 14.38
CA LYS A 222 9.90 17.85 14.13
C LYS A 222 8.51 18.50 13.87
N TYR A 223 7.50 17.69 13.58
CA TYR A 223 6.13 18.14 13.29
C TYR A 223 5.13 17.79 14.40
N ALA A 224 5.59 17.45 15.61
CA ALA A 224 4.74 16.96 16.70
C ALA A 224 3.60 17.94 17.09
N ASN A 225 3.83 19.25 16.94
CA ASN A 225 2.87 20.31 17.30
C ASN A 225 1.95 20.74 16.15
N ALA A 226 2.21 20.31 14.91
CA ALA A 226 1.38 20.69 13.77
C ALA A 226 0.07 19.89 13.73
N THR A 227 -1.08 20.57 13.68
CA THR A 227 -2.40 19.93 13.59
C THR A 227 -2.55 19.13 12.30
N ASN A 228 -2.33 19.77 11.16
CA ASN A 228 -2.36 19.13 9.84
C ASN A 228 -0.94 19.08 9.28
N VAL A 229 -0.55 17.92 8.74
CA VAL A 229 0.72 17.75 8.03
C VAL A 229 0.48 17.04 6.71
N PHE A 230 1.22 17.41 5.68
CA PHE A 230 1.14 16.84 4.33
C PHE A 230 2.45 16.16 3.98
N SER A 231 2.44 14.91 3.54
CA SER A 231 3.65 14.18 3.19
C SER A 231 3.57 13.68 1.76
N ARG A 232 4.54 14.06 0.92
CA ARG A 232 4.70 13.43 -0.39
C ARG A 232 5.23 12.02 -0.20
N MET A 233 4.51 11.01 -0.70
CA MET A 233 4.89 9.61 -0.54
C MET A 233 5.29 9.02 -1.89
N VAL A 234 6.49 8.43 -1.91
CA VAL A 234 7.12 7.92 -3.14
C VAL A 234 7.54 6.48 -2.93
N TYR A 235 6.88 5.58 -3.65
CA TYR A 235 6.94 4.12 -3.63
C TYR A 235 6.55 3.48 -2.29
N MET A 236 7.18 3.86 -1.17
CA MET A 236 6.95 3.30 0.17
C MET A 236 6.98 1.76 0.22
N GLN A 237 7.80 1.13 -0.62
CA GLN A 237 7.83 -0.33 -0.80
C GLN A 237 8.63 -1.01 0.31
N SER A 238 8.07 -1.03 1.52
CA SER A 238 8.66 -1.69 2.67
C SER A 238 7.58 -1.99 3.71
N TYR A 239 7.35 -3.27 4.01
CA TYR A 239 6.31 -3.68 4.98
C TYR A 239 6.52 -3.14 6.40
N PHE A 240 7.73 -2.67 6.74
CA PHE A 240 8.02 -1.96 7.99
C PHE A 240 7.22 -0.67 8.21
N TYR A 241 6.57 -0.12 7.17
CA TYR A 241 5.68 1.04 7.33
C TYR A 241 4.33 0.68 7.97
N PHE A 242 3.91 -0.59 7.89
CA PHE A 242 2.57 -1.03 8.32
C PHE A 242 2.56 -2.27 9.22
N ASN A 243 3.60 -3.12 9.22
CA ASN A 243 3.66 -4.37 10.01
C ASN A 243 3.66 -4.21 11.54
N THR A 244 3.96 -3.00 12.05
CA THR A 244 3.88 -2.64 13.47
C THR A 244 2.60 -1.87 13.80
N ALA A 245 1.86 -1.47 12.77
CA ALA A 245 0.60 -0.75 12.87
C ALA A 245 -0.60 -1.69 12.73
N PHE A 246 -0.49 -2.76 11.94
CA PHE A 246 -1.56 -3.71 11.68
C PHE A 246 -1.05 -5.15 11.74
N THR A 247 -1.90 -6.04 12.25
CA THR A 247 -1.83 -7.48 12.02
C THR A 247 -2.09 -7.81 10.55
N ARG A 248 -1.76 -9.04 10.14
CA ARG A 248 -2.09 -9.52 8.79
C ARG A 248 -3.59 -9.54 8.56
N ASP A 249 -4.36 -10.01 9.53
CA ASP A 249 -5.82 -10.16 9.41
C ASP A 249 -6.54 -8.80 9.31
N GLU A 250 -6.11 -7.78 10.07
CA GLU A 250 -6.58 -6.39 9.89
C GLU A 250 -6.35 -5.88 8.45
N LEU A 251 -5.20 -6.20 7.85
CA LEU A 251 -4.89 -5.79 6.47
C LEU A 251 -5.66 -6.59 5.43
N VAL A 252 -5.91 -7.88 5.68
CA VAL A 252 -6.71 -8.75 4.81
C VAL A 252 -8.19 -8.36 4.84
N ASP A 253 -8.72 -7.90 5.98
CA ASP A 253 -10.09 -7.37 6.06
C ASP A 253 -10.20 -5.94 5.49
N LEU A 254 -9.19 -5.08 5.69
CA LEU A 254 -9.13 -3.76 5.04
C LEU A 254 -9.05 -3.88 3.51
N LEU A 255 -8.33 -4.88 3.01
CA LEU A 255 -8.22 -5.24 1.60
C LEU A 255 -9.22 -6.33 1.18
N ARG A 256 -10.33 -6.48 1.92
CA ARG A 256 -11.42 -7.37 1.53
C ARG A 256 -11.98 -6.97 0.16
N PHE A 257 -12.02 -7.93 -0.75
CA PHE A 257 -12.57 -7.73 -2.09
C PHE A 257 -14.11 -7.80 -2.15
N HIS A 258 -14.69 -7.17 -3.17
CA HIS A 258 -16.11 -7.30 -3.53
C HIS A 258 -16.49 -8.75 -3.88
N ASP A 259 -17.73 -9.16 -3.58
CA ASP A 259 -18.12 -10.57 -3.72
C ASP A 259 -18.35 -11.01 -5.18
N ASP A 260 -18.65 -10.07 -6.09
CA ASP A 260 -18.70 -10.33 -7.54
C ASP A 260 -17.33 -10.71 -8.11
N ASP A 261 -16.28 -9.99 -7.72
CA ASP A 261 -14.90 -10.28 -8.15
C ASP A 261 -14.43 -11.65 -7.58
N LYS A 262 -14.92 -12.05 -6.40
CA LYS A 262 -14.72 -13.40 -5.87
C LYS A 262 -15.46 -14.48 -6.64
N LYS A 263 -16.59 -14.16 -7.28
CA LYS A 263 -17.30 -15.10 -8.15
C LYS A 263 -16.46 -15.40 -9.40
N VAL A 264 -15.91 -14.37 -10.04
CA VAL A 264 -14.98 -14.51 -11.18
C VAL A 264 -13.76 -15.35 -10.80
N ALA A 265 -13.07 -14.99 -9.71
CA ALA A 265 -11.89 -15.72 -9.23
C ALA A 265 -12.16 -17.21 -8.95
N ARG A 266 -13.37 -17.56 -8.48
CA ARG A 266 -13.75 -18.95 -8.17
C ARG A 266 -14.14 -19.78 -9.38
N LEU A 267 -14.70 -19.16 -10.43
CA LEU A 267 -15.38 -19.89 -11.51
C LEU A 267 -14.64 -19.83 -12.86
N GLU A 268 -13.81 -18.81 -13.09
CA GLU A 268 -13.39 -18.46 -14.45
C GLU A 268 -11.88 -18.67 -14.70
N LEU A 269 -11.02 -18.35 -13.73
CA LEU A 269 -9.55 -18.38 -13.85
C LEU A 269 -8.98 -19.78 -14.12
N VAL A 270 -9.55 -20.82 -13.52
CA VAL A 270 -9.15 -22.22 -13.72
C VAL A 270 -10.39 -23.02 -14.14
N GLU A 271 -10.23 -23.97 -15.06
CA GLU A 271 -11.35 -24.81 -15.50
C GLU A 271 -11.88 -25.69 -14.36
N ALA A 272 -13.21 -25.71 -14.19
CA ALA A 272 -13.88 -26.44 -13.12
C ALA A 272 -13.63 -27.97 -13.09
N LYS A 273 -13.06 -28.54 -14.16
CA LYS A 273 -12.62 -29.94 -14.20
C LYS A 273 -11.42 -30.22 -13.28
N TYR A 274 -10.64 -29.19 -12.93
CA TYR A 274 -9.53 -29.29 -11.99
C TYR A 274 -10.03 -29.05 -10.57
N ASN A 275 -9.83 -30.04 -9.68
CA ASN A 275 -10.34 -30.00 -8.30
C ASN A 275 -9.47 -29.13 -7.36
N ILE A 276 -9.28 -27.86 -7.72
CA ILE A 276 -8.41 -26.90 -6.99
C ILE A 276 -8.89 -26.59 -5.56
N ASN A 277 -10.14 -26.92 -5.25
CA ASN A 277 -10.71 -26.81 -3.91
C ASN A 277 -10.04 -27.78 -2.93
N SER A 278 -9.78 -29.02 -3.35
CA SER A 278 -9.27 -30.08 -2.47
C SER A 278 -7.75 -30.28 -2.53
N THR A 279 -7.07 -29.77 -3.56
CA THR A 279 -5.61 -29.84 -3.70
C THR A 279 -4.87 -28.81 -2.85
N HIS A 280 -3.63 -29.12 -2.47
CA HIS A 280 -2.68 -28.10 -2.03
C HIS A 280 -2.16 -27.36 -3.26
N ASN A 281 -2.40 -26.06 -3.34
CA ASN A 281 -2.08 -25.29 -4.55
C ASN A 281 -0.77 -24.51 -4.37
N VAL A 282 0.19 -24.81 -5.24
CA VAL A 282 1.46 -24.08 -5.39
C VAL A 282 1.29 -23.07 -6.52
N CYS A 283 1.01 -21.82 -6.16
CA CYS A 283 0.79 -20.76 -7.13
C CYS A 283 2.10 -20.07 -7.49
N VAL A 284 2.36 -19.85 -8.76
CA VAL A 284 3.65 -19.35 -9.25
C VAL A 284 3.44 -18.02 -9.95
N HIS A 285 3.84 -16.94 -9.27
CA HIS A 285 3.82 -15.59 -9.82
C HIS A 285 4.94 -15.41 -10.85
N ILE A 286 4.55 -15.04 -12.06
CA ILE A 286 5.40 -14.80 -13.22
C ILE A 286 5.28 -13.32 -13.60
N ARG A 287 6.39 -12.60 -13.64
CA ARG A 287 6.46 -11.25 -14.21
C ARG A 287 7.46 -11.24 -15.35
N ARG A 288 6.92 -11.08 -16.56
CA ARG A 288 7.68 -10.88 -17.80
C ARG A 288 7.46 -9.44 -18.25
N GLY A 289 6.70 -9.18 -19.31
CA GLY A 289 6.31 -7.82 -19.74
C GLY A 289 7.47 -6.81 -19.66
N ASP A 290 7.24 -5.72 -18.93
CA ASP A 290 8.21 -4.65 -18.68
C ASP A 290 9.53 -5.13 -18.04
N PHE A 291 9.51 -6.16 -17.18
CA PHE A 291 10.73 -6.68 -16.52
C PHE A 291 11.70 -7.35 -17.52
N VAL A 292 11.22 -7.82 -18.68
CA VAL A 292 12.10 -8.34 -19.73
C VAL A 292 13.01 -7.23 -20.23
N ARG A 293 12.42 -6.08 -20.62
CA ARG A 293 13.10 -4.89 -21.14
C ARG A 293 13.75 -4.01 -20.05
N SER A 294 13.29 -4.08 -18.80
CA SER A 294 13.80 -3.30 -17.67
C SER A 294 15.30 -3.49 -17.46
N THR A 295 16.03 -2.42 -17.12
CA THR A 295 17.44 -2.51 -16.70
C THR A 295 17.62 -2.78 -15.21
N LEU A 296 16.53 -2.71 -14.42
CA LEU A 296 16.57 -2.78 -12.96
C LEU A 296 16.09 -4.13 -12.41
N HIS A 297 14.92 -4.60 -12.85
CA HIS A 297 14.26 -5.75 -12.24
C HIS A 297 14.62 -7.07 -12.93
N GLN A 298 14.77 -8.14 -12.15
CA GLN A 298 14.90 -9.49 -12.72
C GLN A 298 13.50 -10.03 -13.11
N HIS A 299 13.35 -10.43 -14.38
CA HIS A 299 12.15 -11.10 -14.87
C HIS A 299 12.18 -12.61 -14.62
N SER A 300 11.01 -13.23 -14.70
CA SER A 300 10.85 -14.69 -14.68
C SER A 300 11.51 -15.34 -15.91
N THR A 301 12.53 -16.16 -15.66
CA THR A 301 13.21 -16.97 -16.70
C THR A 301 12.62 -18.38 -16.76
N GLU A 302 12.74 -19.04 -17.91
CA GLU A 302 12.16 -20.38 -18.14
C GLU A 302 12.82 -21.42 -17.21
N GLU A 303 14.16 -21.43 -17.19
CA GLU A 303 14.98 -22.32 -16.36
C GLU A 303 14.69 -22.17 -14.85
N PHE A 304 14.60 -20.94 -14.33
CA PHE A 304 14.33 -20.73 -12.90
C PHE A 304 12.88 -21.10 -12.55
N THR A 305 11.92 -20.73 -13.41
CA THR A 305 10.50 -20.97 -13.17
C THR A 305 10.18 -22.47 -13.20
N ALA A 306 10.71 -23.21 -14.17
CA ALA A 306 10.54 -24.65 -14.30
C ALA A 306 11.04 -25.40 -13.05
N GLU A 307 12.27 -25.13 -12.63
CA GLU A 307 12.86 -25.80 -11.46
C GLU A 307 12.22 -25.34 -10.15
N SER A 308 11.72 -24.10 -10.09
CA SER A 308 10.95 -23.63 -8.93
C SER A 308 9.58 -24.31 -8.83
N ILE A 309 8.91 -24.61 -9.94
CA ILE A 309 7.67 -25.42 -9.94
C ILE A 309 7.95 -26.82 -9.38
N ARG A 310 9.01 -27.50 -9.88
CA ARG A 310 9.41 -28.82 -9.37
C ARG A 310 9.72 -28.77 -7.88
N PHE A 311 10.57 -27.83 -7.45
CA PHE A 311 10.94 -27.66 -6.05
C PHE A 311 9.74 -27.34 -5.15
N GLY A 312 8.88 -26.40 -5.56
CA GLY A 312 7.73 -25.97 -4.76
C GLY A 312 6.69 -27.06 -4.57
N VAL A 313 6.50 -27.93 -5.57
CA VAL A 313 5.61 -29.09 -5.47
C VAL A 313 6.18 -30.16 -4.53
N GLU A 314 7.47 -30.51 -4.65
CA GLU A 314 8.10 -31.44 -3.71
C GLU A 314 8.15 -30.88 -2.29
N TYR A 315 8.43 -29.58 -2.13
CA TYR A 315 8.34 -28.88 -0.86
C TYR A 315 6.93 -28.95 -0.28
N ALA A 316 5.87 -28.66 -1.06
CA ALA A 316 4.49 -28.78 -0.61
C ALA A 316 4.13 -30.20 -0.15
N LYS A 317 4.57 -31.25 -0.86
CA LYS A 317 4.38 -32.66 -0.45
C LYS A 317 4.99 -32.99 0.92
N THR A 318 6.04 -32.29 1.36
CA THR A 318 6.57 -32.47 2.73
C THR A 318 5.69 -31.86 3.82
N GLN A 319 4.74 -31.00 3.46
CA GLN A 319 3.87 -30.26 4.38
C GLN A 319 2.42 -30.77 4.37
N THR A 320 2.03 -31.64 3.43
CA THR A 320 0.63 -32.01 3.20
C THR A 320 0.47 -33.42 2.63
N ASN A 321 -0.62 -34.10 3.02
CA ASN A 321 -1.06 -35.35 2.41
C ASN A 321 -2.04 -35.14 1.24
N ARG A 322 -2.38 -33.88 0.92
CA ARG A 322 -3.26 -33.54 -0.21
C ARG A 322 -2.49 -33.71 -1.52
N THR A 323 -3.21 -34.04 -2.59
CA THR A 323 -2.67 -33.92 -3.96
C THR A 323 -2.24 -32.48 -4.22
N VAL A 324 -1.11 -32.30 -4.89
CA VAL A 324 -0.54 -30.97 -5.16
C VAL A 324 -0.81 -30.58 -6.61
N THR A 325 -1.22 -29.33 -6.82
CA THR A 325 -1.41 -28.71 -8.15
C THR A 325 -0.60 -27.43 -8.23
N ALA A 326 0.12 -27.23 -9.33
CA ALA A 326 0.77 -25.95 -9.61
C ALA A 326 -0.14 -25.06 -10.48
N VAL A 327 -0.27 -23.79 -10.12
CA VAL A 327 -1.05 -22.79 -10.88
C VAL A 327 -0.17 -21.60 -11.23
N LEU A 328 0.05 -21.36 -12.52
CA LEU A 328 0.81 -20.22 -13.03
C LEU A 328 -0.11 -18.99 -13.05
N LEU A 329 0.34 -17.92 -12.40
CA LEU A 329 -0.32 -16.61 -12.35
C LEU A 329 0.67 -15.59 -12.93
N GLY A 330 0.32 -14.94 -14.03
CA GLY A 330 1.27 -14.12 -14.76
C GLY A 330 0.62 -13.20 -15.77
N ASN A 331 1.46 -12.61 -16.61
CA ASN A 331 1.06 -11.60 -17.61
C ASN A 331 1.47 -11.99 -19.04
N ASP A 332 1.80 -13.26 -19.28
CA ASP A 332 2.34 -13.77 -20.55
C ASP A 332 1.80 -15.20 -20.79
N LEU A 333 0.48 -15.32 -20.98
CA LEU A 333 -0.19 -16.62 -21.21
C LEU A 333 0.43 -17.46 -22.35
N PRO A 334 0.88 -16.88 -23.49
CA PRO A 334 1.58 -17.66 -24.52
C PRO A 334 2.88 -18.29 -23.99
N TRP A 335 3.66 -17.55 -23.22
CA TRP A 335 4.88 -18.07 -22.59
C TRP A 335 4.59 -19.08 -21.49
N GLU A 336 3.57 -18.86 -20.67
CA GLU A 336 3.12 -19.80 -19.62
C GLU A 336 2.70 -21.14 -20.23
N LYS A 337 1.93 -21.13 -21.34
CA LYS A 337 1.57 -22.34 -22.08
C LYS A 337 2.79 -23.05 -22.67
N LYS A 338 3.76 -22.30 -23.22
CA LYS A 338 5.02 -22.86 -23.72
C LYS A 338 5.84 -23.50 -22.58
N LEU A 339 5.95 -22.84 -21.42
CA LEU A 339 6.64 -23.37 -20.24
C LEU A 339 6.00 -24.70 -19.78
N ILE A 340 4.67 -24.81 -19.78
CA ILE A 340 3.96 -26.06 -19.46
C ILE A 340 4.33 -27.17 -20.46
N GLN A 341 4.47 -26.84 -21.76
CA GLN A 341 4.95 -27.81 -22.76
C GLN A 341 6.42 -28.21 -22.51
N THR A 342 7.31 -27.27 -22.18
CA THR A 342 8.72 -27.56 -21.84
C THR A 342 8.86 -28.43 -20.60
N LEU A 343 7.95 -28.31 -19.62
CA LEU A 343 7.98 -29.09 -18.38
C LEU A 343 7.76 -30.60 -18.60
N GLY A 344 7.06 -30.97 -19.67
CA GLY A 344 6.74 -32.34 -20.05
C GLY A 344 5.73 -33.02 -19.12
N ASP A 345 5.65 -34.35 -19.23
CA ASP A 345 4.77 -35.15 -18.38
C ASP A 345 5.25 -35.15 -16.92
N LEU A 346 4.49 -34.47 -16.07
CA LEU A 346 4.71 -34.37 -14.63
C LEU A 346 3.72 -35.25 -13.86
N PRO A 347 4.11 -35.84 -12.72
CA PRO A 347 3.21 -36.64 -11.88
C PRO A 347 2.22 -35.77 -11.06
N TYR A 348 1.96 -34.54 -11.50
CA TYR A 348 1.07 -33.57 -10.88
C TYR A 348 0.62 -32.52 -11.91
N PRO A 349 -0.59 -31.93 -11.78
CA PRO A 349 -1.06 -30.92 -12.73
C PRO A 349 -0.26 -29.61 -12.63
N VAL A 350 0.06 -29.01 -13.78
CA VAL A 350 0.53 -27.62 -13.91
C VAL A 350 -0.44 -26.89 -14.82
N LEU A 351 -1.08 -25.84 -14.29
CA LEU A 351 -2.16 -25.12 -14.95
C LEU A 351 -1.75 -23.67 -15.18
N ALA A 352 -1.99 -23.12 -16.37
CA ALA A 352 -1.95 -21.66 -16.55
C ALA A 352 -3.33 -21.10 -16.19
N ALA A 353 -3.39 -20.07 -15.33
CA ALA A 353 -4.63 -19.33 -15.15
C ALA A 353 -5.00 -18.64 -16.47
N LYS A 354 -6.30 -18.61 -16.77
CA LYS A 354 -6.79 -17.88 -17.93
C LYS A 354 -6.53 -16.39 -17.72
N GLN A 355 -6.32 -15.66 -18.82
CA GLN A 355 -6.17 -14.21 -18.85
C GLN A 355 -7.25 -13.64 -19.79
N ASN A 356 -7.94 -12.60 -19.34
CA ASN A 356 -8.92 -11.84 -20.12
C ASN A 356 -8.94 -10.39 -19.57
N PRO A 357 -7.98 -9.54 -19.95
CA PRO A 357 -7.81 -8.22 -19.33
C PRO A 357 -9.03 -7.31 -19.52
N ASP A 358 -9.78 -7.48 -20.63
CA ASP A 358 -10.99 -6.71 -20.94
C ASP A 358 -12.14 -6.97 -19.96
N HIS A 359 -12.17 -8.15 -19.33
CA HIS A 359 -13.23 -8.58 -18.42
C HIS A 359 -12.77 -8.74 -16.97
N TRP A 360 -11.50 -9.09 -16.75
CA TRP A 360 -10.96 -9.42 -15.43
C TRP A 360 -9.82 -8.46 -15.08
N PRO A 361 -10.04 -7.53 -14.14
CA PRO A 361 -8.99 -6.63 -13.69
C PRO A 361 -7.87 -7.41 -12.97
N PRO A 362 -6.63 -6.89 -12.91
CA PRO A 362 -5.50 -7.63 -12.35
C PRO A 362 -5.72 -8.16 -10.92
N HIS A 363 -6.46 -7.45 -10.07
CA HIS A 363 -6.65 -7.87 -8.67
C HIS A 363 -7.44 -9.19 -8.51
N ILE A 364 -8.03 -9.75 -9.57
CA ILE A 364 -8.65 -11.09 -9.55
C ILE A 364 -7.63 -12.19 -9.18
N ASP A 365 -6.35 -12.07 -9.57
CA ASP A 365 -5.30 -13.02 -9.16
C ASP A 365 -5.05 -12.99 -7.65
N TRP A 366 -5.14 -11.81 -7.03
CA TRP A 366 -4.98 -11.66 -5.58
C TRP A 366 -6.13 -12.32 -4.83
N ILE A 367 -7.35 -12.24 -5.38
CA ILE A 367 -8.50 -12.97 -4.86
C ILE A 367 -8.31 -14.47 -5.02
N PHE A 368 -7.85 -14.93 -6.18
CA PHE A 368 -7.51 -16.33 -6.40
C PHE A 368 -6.47 -16.80 -5.39
N ALA A 369 -5.43 -15.98 -5.14
CA ALA A 369 -4.41 -16.26 -4.15
C ALA A 369 -4.97 -16.39 -2.73
N GLN A 370 -5.83 -15.46 -2.32
CA GLN A 370 -6.49 -15.46 -1.01
C GLN A 370 -7.41 -16.67 -0.81
N ILE A 371 -8.07 -17.16 -1.87
CA ILE A 371 -9.01 -18.28 -1.78
C ILE A 371 -8.29 -19.64 -1.92
N TYR A 372 -7.25 -19.73 -2.77
CA TYR A 372 -6.73 -21.02 -3.23
C TYR A 372 -5.26 -21.30 -2.96
N CYS A 373 -4.38 -20.30 -2.89
CA CYS A 373 -2.94 -20.53 -2.91
C CYS A 373 -2.38 -20.81 -1.51
N ASP A 374 -2.04 -22.08 -1.25
CA ASP A 374 -1.44 -22.52 0.01
C ASP A 374 0.06 -22.17 0.07
N THR A 375 0.75 -22.26 -1.07
CA THR A 375 2.14 -21.84 -1.22
C THR A 375 2.24 -20.93 -2.44
N VAL A 376 2.95 -19.81 -2.33
CA VAL A 376 3.22 -18.89 -3.46
C VAL A 376 4.71 -18.89 -3.80
N ILE A 377 5.05 -18.94 -5.08
CA ILE A 377 6.41 -18.80 -5.59
C ILE A 377 6.53 -17.47 -6.35
N LEU A 378 7.42 -16.58 -5.91
CA LEU A 378 7.72 -15.33 -6.60
C LEU A 378 8.98 -15.48 -7.45
N THR A 379 8.81 -15.80 -8.74
CA THR A 379 9.94 -16.01 -9.66
C THR A 379 10.61 -14.70 -10.10
N ALA A 380 9.85 -13.61 -10.08
CA ALA A 380 10.30 -12.23 -10.21
C ALA A 380 9.97 -11.47 -8.92
N SER A 381 10.77 -11.71 -7.88
CA SER A 381 10.46 -11.39 -6.48
C SER A 381 10.46 -9.90 -6.11
N ALA A 382 11.00 -9.02 -6.97
CA ALA A 382 10.84 -7.56 -6.85
C ALA A 382 9.50 -7.03 -7.38
N SER A 383 8.64 -7.87 -7.97
CA SER A 383 7.31 -7.47 -8.44
C SER A 383 6.42 -7.11 -7.26
N THR A 384 6.04 -5.83 -7.11
CA THR A 384 5.11 -5.38 -6.06
C THR A 384 3.73 -6.01 -6.17
N TYR A 385 3.28 -6.30 -7.40
CA TYR A 385 2.06 -7.09 -7.63
C TYR A 385 2.19 -8.51 -7.08
N GLY A 386 3.31 -9.18 -7.37
CA GLY A 386 3.63 -10.50 -6.81
C GLY A 386 3.77 -10.48 -5.29
N TRP A 387 4.30 -9.39 -4.74
CA TRP A 387 4.39 -9.19 -3.29
C TRP A 387 3.00 -9.19 -2.64
N TRP A 388 2.04 -8.43 -3.17
CA TRP A 388 0.67 -8.43 -2.64
C TRP A 388 -0.05 -9.76 -2.86
N LEU A 389 0.19 -10.43 -4.00
CA LEU A 389 -0.31 -11.78 -4.28
C LEU A 389 0.18 -12.78 -3.22
N GLY A 390 1.47 -12.76 -2.88
CA GLY A 390 2.04 -13.57 -1.81
C GLY A 390 1.49 -13.21 -0.43
N TYR A 391 1.45 -11.92 -0.10
CA TYR A 391 1.00 -11.42 1.19
C TYR A 391 -0.46 -11.74 1.50
N LEU A 392 -1.34 -11.69 0.49
CA LEU A 392 -2.78 -11.98 0.62
C LEU A 392 -3.12 -13.47 0.47
N SER A 393 -2.15 -14.33 0.14
CA SER A 393 -2.39 -15.76 -0.16
C SER A 393 -3.02 -16.56 1.00
N ARG A 394 -3.76 -17.63 0.70
CA ARG A 394 -4.44 -18.47 1.70
C ARG A 394 -3.49 -18.98 2.79
N GLY A 395 -2.33 -19.51 2.40
CA GLY A 395 -1.40 -20.16 3.33
C GLY A 395 -0.32 -19.27 3.95
N ASP A 396 -0.18 -18.01 3.51
CA ASP A 396 0.89 -17.07 3.94
C ASP A 396 2.32 -17.68 3.85
N GLN A 397 2.51 -18.63 2.94
CA GLN A 397 3.75 -19.36 2.74
C GLN A 397 4.35 -18.99 1.39
N VAL A 398 5.38 -18.15 1.40
CA VAL A 398 5.98 -17.61 0.17
C VAL A 398 7.42 -18.06 0.01
N LEU A 399 7.72 -18.63 -1.15
CA LEU A 399 9.06 -18.91 -1.66
C LEU A 399 9.43 -17.79 -2.64
N TYR A 400 10.56 -17.09 -2.47
CA TYR A 400 10.92 -15.97 -3.36
C TYR A 400 12.31 -16.11 -3.96
N ASN A 401 12.45 -15.77 -5.25
CA ASN A 401 13.72 -15.84 -5.97
C ASN A 401 14.78 -14.96 -5.29
N ALA A 402 15.93 -15.55 -4.98
CA ALA A 402 17.09 -14.87 -4.43
C ALA A 402 17.68 -13.79 -5.35
N ILE A 403 17.50 -13.95 -6.66
CA ILE A 403 17.96 -13.01 -7.70
C ILE A 403 16.75 -12.20 -8.14
N TYR A 404 16.52 -11.09 -7.44
CA TYR A 404 15.39 -10.18 -7.67
C TYR A 404 15.73 -8.98 -8.56
N SER A 405 17.02 -8.79 -8.87
CA SER A 405 17.55 -7.62 -9.56
C SER A 405 18.53 -8.00 -10.67
N LYS A 406 18.57 -7.17 -11.72
CA LYS A 406 19.67 -7.18 -12.69
C LYS A 406 20.88 -6.44 -12.08
N LYS A 407 22.09 -6.66 -12.62
CA LYS A 407 23.33 -6.06 -12.09
C LYS A 407 23.25 -4.52 -12.09
N ASN A 408 23.51 -3.90 -10.93
CA ASN A 408 23.33 -2.46 -10.68
C ASN A 408 21.87 -1.98 -10.79
N GLY A 409 20.91 -2.87 -10.58
CA GLY A 409 19.48 -2.60 -10.66
C GLY A 409 18.88 -2.17 -9.31
N VAL A 410 17.71 -2.72 -9.01
CA VAL A 410 16.89 -2.41 -7.82
C VAL A 410 17.56 -2.81 -6.50
N GLU A 411 18.60 -3.66 -6.50
CA GLU A 411 19.38 -3.99 -5.29
C GLU A 411 20.08 -2.76 -4.70
N ARG A 412 20.32 -1.72 -5.50
CA ARG A 412 20.87 -0.44 -5.03
C ARG A 412 19.83 0.47 -4.37
N GLU A 413 18.56 0.11 -4.42
CA GLU A 413 17.41 0.89 -3.94
C GLU A 413 16.55 0.14 -2.89
N MET A 414 16.88 -1.12 -2.63
CA MET A 414 16.11 -2.03 -1.77
C MET A 414 16.87 -2.46 -0.53
N ASP A 415 16.16 -2.51 0.59
CA ASP A 415 16.60 -3.10 1.86
C ASP A 415 15.88 -4.44 2.01
N GLU A 416 16.53 -5.54 1.61
CA GLU A 416 15.92 -6.88 1.53
C GLU A 416 15.21 -7.28 2.83
N GLU A 417 15.85 -7.07 3.99
CA GLU A 417 15.29 -7.41 5.32
C GLU A 417 14.01 -6.64 5.66
N LYS A 418 13.72 -5.56 4.93
CA LYS A 418 12.57 -4.66 5.14
C LYS A 418 11.60 -4.62 3.95
N PHE A 419 11.92 -5.31 2.86
CA PHE A 419 11.02 -5.49 1.72
C PHE A 419 10.18 -6.77 1.88
N TRP A 420 10.80 -7.94 2.12
CA TRP A 420 10.06 -9.19 2.32
C TRP A 420 9.80 -9.49 3.82
N PRO A 421 8.61 -10.01 4.18
CA PRO A 421 8.33 -10.53 5.52
C PRO A 421 9.31 -11.63 5.95
N LYS A 422 9.72 -11.61 7.23
CA LYS A 422 10.78 -12.50 7.76
C LYS A 422 10.48 -14.00 7.68
N HIS A 423 9.20 -14.40 7.60
CA HIS A 423 8.80 -15.80 7.49
C HIS A 423 8.82 -16.32 6.05
N TRP A 424 8.93 -15.43 5.05
CA TRP A 424 9.06 -15.82 3.65
C TRP A 424 10.45 -16.40 3.39
N GLN A 425 10.51 -17.46 2.59
CA GLN A 425 11.71 -18.24 2.38
C GLN A 425 12.39 -17.87 1.06
N LYS A 426 13.64 -17.43 1.14
CA LYS A 426 14.46 -17.15 -0.02
C LYS A 426 14.91 -18.44 -0.68
N ILE A 427 14.67 -18.61 -1.97
CA ILE A 427 15.09 -19.76 -2.77
C ILE A 427 16.11 -19.36 -3.85
N HIS A 428 17.13 -20.19 -4.05
CA HIS A 428 18.22 -19.93 -4.99
C HIS A 428 18.43 -21.14 -5.92
N GLN A 429 18.71 -20.86 -7.19
CA GLN A 429 19.12 -21.84 -8.19
C GLN A 429 20.64 -21.96 -8.23
N ASP A 430 21.16 -23.13 -7.89
CA ASP A 430 22.59 -23.43 -7.98
C ASP A 430 23.07 -23.35 -9.43
N ALA A 431 24.19 -22.66 -9.67
CA ALA A 431 24.64 -22.32 -11.02
C ALA A 431 25.10 -23.54 -11.85
N GLN A 432 25.58 -24.59 -11.19
CA GLN A 432 26.13 -25.80 -11.81
C GLN A 432 25.07 -26.90 -11.95
N THR A 433 24.35 -27.20 -10.89
CA THR A 433 23.37 -28.30 -10.83
C THR A 433 21.97 -27.89 -11.27
N LYS A 434 21.70 -26.58 -11.37
CA LYS A 434 20.39 -25.96 -11.68
C LYS A 434 19.27 -26.28 -10.69
N LYS A 435 19.58 -26.97 -9.59
CA LYS A 435 18.62 -27.30 -8.52
C LYS A 435 18.30 -26.08 -7.68
N ILE A 436 17.03 -25.97 -7.28
CA ILE A 436 16.56 -24.97 -6.33
C ILE A 436 16.81 -25.47 -4.90
N SER A 437 17.20 -24.56 -4.01
CA SER A 437 17.30 -24.80 -2.56
C SER A 437 16.90 -23.57 -1.75
N ILE A 438 16.46 -23.77 -0.51
CA ILE A 438 16.23 -22.67 0.44
C ILE A 438 17.58 -22.13 0.90
N VAL A 439 17.76 -20.81 0.79
CA VAL A 439 18.95 -20.11 1.28
C VAL A 439 18.93 -20.12 2.81
N LYS A 440 19.73 -21.00 3.42
CA LYS A 440 19.92 -21.02 4.86
C LYS A 440 20.61 -19.74 5.31
N THR A 441 19.95 -18.95 6.16
CA THR A 441 20.55 -17.76 6.78
C THR A 441 21.61 -18.20 7.78
N THR A 442 22.85 -18.39 7.33
CA THR A 442 23.99 -18.59 8.22
C THR A 442 24.16 -17.32 9.04
N THR A 443 23.71 -17.33 10.29
CA THR A 443 23.99 -16.27 11.24
C THR A 443 25.51 -16.15 11.36
N MET A 444 26.10 -15.07 10.85
CA MET A 444 27.55 -14.84 10.98
C MET A 444 27.88 -14.61 12.45
N ARG A 445 28.17 -15.71 13.16
CA ARG A 445 28.80 -15.69 14.47
C ARG A 445 30.14 -14.98 14.30
N THR A 446 30.25 -13.78 14.86
CA THR A 446 31.36 -12.86 14.62
C THR A 446 32.71 -13.53 14.89
N MET A 447 33.41 -13.98 13.84
CA MET A 447 34.81 -14.32 13.96
C MET A 447 35.59 -13.02 14.13
N ARG A 448 35.96 -12.71 15.38
CA ARG A 448 37.02 -11.75 15.65
C ARG A 448 38.31 -12.30 15.03
N THR A 449 38.69 -11.78 13.88
CA THR A 449 40.03 -12.01 13.33
C THR A 449 41.02 -11.26 14.19
N THR A 450 41.73 -11.97 15.06
CA THR A 450 42.84 -11.41 15.84
C THR A 450 44.02 -11.20 14.90
N THR A 451 44.21 -9.97 14.41
CA THR A 451 45.29 -9.65 13.46
C THR A 451 46.64 -9.61 14.17
N THR A 452 47.32 -10.75 14.24
CA THR A 452 48.72 -10.83 14.69
C THR A 452 49.58 -10.00 13.74
N THR A 453 50.20 -8.94 14.28
CA THR A 453 50.92 -7.95 13.48
C THR A 453 52.39 -8.37 13.31
N THR A 454 52.77 -8.89 12.15
CA THR A 454 54.17 -9.25 11.86
C THR A 454 54.94 -8.04 11.33
N THR A 455 55.74 -7.42 12.18
CA THR A 455 56.54 -6.22 11.86
C THR A 455 57.72 -6.55 10.94
N THR A 456 57.69 -6.09 9.70
CA THR A 456 58.85 -6.11 8.78
C THR A 456 59.51 -4.74 8.72
N THR A 457 60.72 -4.63 9.26
CA THR A 457 61.54 -3.41 9.29
C THR A 457 62.12 -3.07 7.92
N LYS A 458 61.86 -1.87 7.41
CA LYS A 458 62.56 -1.30 6.23
C LYS A 458 63.86 -0.57 6.65
N PRO A 459 64.95 -0.65 5.87
CA PRO A 459 66.22 0.01 6.17
C PRO A 459 66.24 1.51 5.85
N LYS A 460 67.01 2.29 6.62
CA LYS A 460 67.20 3.75 6.43
C LYS A 460 68.11 4.06 5.22
N PRO A 461 67.82 5.13 4.44
CA PRO A 461 68.75 5.66 3.44
C PRO A 461 69.91 6.46 4.06
N LYS A 462 71.10 6.39 3.45
CA LYS A 462 72.29 7.17 3.84
C LYS A 462 72.20 8.63 3.33
N PRO A 463 72.74 9.62 4.06
CA PRO A 463 72.74 11.02 3.64
C PRO A 463 73.79 11.29 2.54
N LYS A 464 73.43 12.13 1.55
CA LYS A 464 74.39 12.71 0.59
C LYS A 464 75.05 13.94 1.21
N LYS A 465 76.38 13.99 1.21
CA LYS A 465 77.12 15.25 1.39
C LYS A 465 77.01 16.08 0.11
N ARG A 466 76.85 17.39 0.23
CA ARG A 466 77.13 18.36 -0.84
C ARG A 466 78.53 18.93 -0.63
N ALA A 467 79.20 19.23 -1.73
CA ALA A 467 80.07 20.40 -1.85
C ALA A 467 79.18 21.57 -2.34
#